data_AF-A0A0D0S6B0-F1
#
_entry.id   AF-A0A0D0S6B0-F1
#
_cell.length_a   1.000
_cell.length_b   1.000
_cell.length_c   1.000
_cell.angle_alpha   90.00
_cell.angle_beta   90.00
_cell.angle_gamma   90.00
#
_symmetry.space_group_name_H-M   'P 1'
#
loop_
_entity.id
_entity.type
_entity.pdbx_description
1 polymer ?
#
loop_
_entity_poly.entity_id
_entity_poly.type
_entity_poly.pdbx_seq_one_letter_code
_entity_poly.pdbx_strand_id
1 'polypeptide(L)' 'MYIDRHLEKQVIDASKYYPVVMVCGQRQVGKSTMLNHIKENNRRYVTMDDGNARRLATTDPALFLKPMDIHC' A
#
# COMPACT_ATOMS: atom_id res chain seq x y z
N MET A 1 20.66 1.50 8.41
CA MET A 1 20.49 2.93 8.11
C MET A 1 19.35 3.06 7.11
N TYR A 2 18.37 3.91 7.39
CA TYR A 2 17.29 4.21 6.46
C TYR A 2 17.73 5.32 5.50
N ILE A 3 17.28 5.27 4.24
CA ILE A 3 17.59 6.27 3.22
C ILE A 3 16.28 6.93 2.83
N ASP A 4 16.16 8.22 3.11
CA ASP A 4 14.97 9.00 2.79
C ASP A 4 14.73 8.99 1.29
N ARG A 5 13.51 8.63 0.90
CA ARG A 5 13.08 8.58 -0.49
C ARG A 5 12.27 9.82 -0.82
N HIS A 6 12.55 10.44 -1.97
CA HIS A 6 11.77 11.57 -2.47
C HIS A 6 10.27 11.28 -2.58
N LEU A 7 9.91 10.01 -2.80
CA LEU A 7 8.52 9.56 -2.92
C LEU A 7 7.76 9.58 -1.59
N GLU A 8 8.43 9.62 -0.44
CA GLU A 8 7.77 9.60 0.88
C GLU A 8 6.79 10.74 1.05
N LYS A 9 7.22 11.98 0.73
CA LYS A 9 6.37 13.16 0.84
C LYS A 9 5.10 13.02 0.00
N GLN A 10 5.24 12.52 -1.24
CA GLN A 10 4.10 12.31 -2.14
C GLN A 10 3.15 11.24 -1.58
N VAL A 11 3.69 10.15 -1.02
CA VAL A 11 2.87 9.09 -0.42
C VAL A 11 2.15 9.61 0.82
N ILE A 12 2.82 10.33 1.72
CA ILE A 12 2.20 10.92 2.92
C ILE A 12 1.10 11.91 2.53
N ASP A 13 1.36 12.79 1.57
CA ASP A 13 0.36 13.75 1.12
C ASP A 13 -0.84 13.06 0.45
N ALA A 14 -0.61 12.08 -0.43
CA ALA A 14 -1.68 11.28 -1.02
C ALA A 14 -2.48 10.50 0.05
N SER A 15 -1.84 10.08 1.13
CA SER A 15 -2.49 9.34 2.21
C SER A 15 -3.56 10.14 2.95
N LYS A 16 -3.47 11.47 2.93
CA LYS A 16 -4.45 12.38 3.55
C LYS A 16 -5.75 12.47 2.76
N TYR A 17 -5.69 12.26 1.44
CA TYR A 17 -6.83 12.47 0.53
C TYR A 17 -7.40 11.17 -0.01
N TYR A 18 -6.59 10.12 -0.13
CA TYR A 18 -6.99 8.87 -0.74
C TYR A 18 -7.02 7.73 0.28
N PRO A 19 -8.13 6.98 0.38
CA PRO A 19 -8.22 5.83 1.27
C PRO A 19 -7.20 4.74 0.90
N VAL A 20 -6.90 4.62 -0.40
CA VAL A 20 -5.92 3.67 -0.93
C VAL A 20 -4.84 4.40 -1.71
N VAL A 21 -3.59 4.09 -1.41
CA VAL A 21 -2.41 4.56 -2.16
C VAL A 21 -1.59 3.35 -2.58
N MET A 22 -1.36 3.20 -3.88
CA MET A 22 -0.55 2.13 -4.46
C MET A 22 0.81 2.67 -4.88
N VAL A 23 1.89 1.98 -4.49
CA VAL A 23 3.25 2.33 -4.92
C VAL A 23 3.81 1.24 -5.82
N CYS A 24 3.99 1.57 -7.08
CA CYS A 24 4.57 0.68 -8.10
C CYS A 24 6.07 0.93 -8.30
N GLY A 25 6.78 -0.06 -8.86
CA GLY A 25 8.18 0.09 -9.27
C GLY A 25 8.97 -1.22 -9.20
N GLN A 26 10.22 -1.19 -9.65
CA GLN A 26 11.11 -2.36 -9.73
C GLN A 26 11.25 -3.09 -8.38
N ARG A 27 11.38 -4.42 -8.41
CA ARG A 27 11.61 -5.23 -7.19
C ARG A 27 12.92 -4.81 -6.50
N GLN A 28 12.99 -5.01 -5.19
CA GLN A 28 14.19 -4.75 -4.36
C GLN A 28 14.68 -3.29 -4.27
N VAL A 29 13.98 -2.30 -4.82
CA VAL A 29 14.36 -0.88 -4.68
C VAL A 29 14.02 -0.26 -3.31
N GLY A 30 13.46 -1.03 -2.36
CA GLY A 30 13.15 -0.56 -1.00
C GLY A 30 11.74 0.01 -0.76
N LYS A 31 10.79 -0.22 -1.67
CA LYS A 31 9.41 0.30 -1.57
C LYS A 31 8.70 -0.16 -0.30
N SER A 32 8.77 -1.45 0.02
CA SER A 32 8.13 -2.01 1.22
C SER A 32 8.75 -1.48 2.50
N THR A 33 10.08 -1.27 2.51
CA THR A 33 10.78 -0.64 3.63
C THR A 33 10.28 0.79 3.85
N MET A 34 10.19 1.59 2.78
CA MET A 34 9.67 2.95 2.84
C MET A 34 8.23 2.98 3.34
N LEU A 35 7.35 2.17 2.75
CA LEU A 35 5.93 2.12 3.14
C LEU A 35 5.74 1.66 4.59
N ASN A 36 6.52 0.69 5.07
CA ASN A 36 6.47 0.28 6.48
C ASN A 36 7.01 1.36 7.43
N HIS A 37 7.95 2.19 6.96
CA HIS A 37 8.52 3.27 7.76
C HIS A 37 7.56 4.45 7.92
N ILE A 38 6.89 4.86 6.85
CA ILE A 38 5.98 6.03 6.85
C ILE A 38 4.51 5.68 7.14
N LYS A 39 4.19 4.40 7.30
CA LYS A 39 2.83 3.92 7.56
C LYS A 39 2.31 4.46 8.89
N GLU A 40 1.10 5.02 8.87
CA GLU A 40 0.34 5.34 10.07
C GLU A 40 -0.14 4.06 10.78
N ASN A 41 -0.29 4.13 12.11
CA ASN A 41 -0.68 2.97 12.94
C ASN A 41 -1.96 2.27 12.46
N ASN A 42 -2.94 3.04 11.99
CA ASN A 42 -4.24 2.52 11.55
C ASN A 42 -4.27 2.11 10.08
N ARG A 43 -3.18 2.26 9.32
CA ARG A 43 -3.18 1.99 7.88
C ARG A 43 -2.78 0.55 7.58
N ARG A 44 -3.61 -0.17 6.84
CA ARG A 44 -3.32 -1.54 6.43
C ARG A 44 -2.33 -1.54 5.26
N TYR A 45 -1.29 -2.37 5.36
CA TYR A 45 -0.36 -2.63 4.26
C TYR A 45 -0.81 -3.90 3.55
N VAL A 46 -0.91 -3.84 2.22
CA VAL A 46 -1.24 -4.99 1.37
C VAL A 46 -0.17 -5.13 0.29
N THR A 47 0.36 -6.34 0.12
CA THR A 47 1.30 -6.67 -0.94
C THR A 47 0.65 -7.58 -1.97
N MET A 48 0.83 -7.27 -3.24
CA MET A 48 0.39 -8.12 -4.35
C MET A 48 1.33 -9.32 -4.59
N ASP A 49 2.43 -9.41 -3.85
CA ASP A 49 3.26 -10.61 -3.79
C ASP A 49 2.56 -11.75 -3.00
N ASP A 50 1.55 -11.44 -2.18
CA ASP A 50 0.71 -12.45 -1.54
C ASP A 50 -0.24 -13.06 -2.58
N GLY A 51 -0.08 -14.36 -2.82
CA GLY A 51 -0.87 -15.12 -3.78
C GLY A 51 -2.38 -15.08 -3.49
N ASN A 52 -2.78 -15.02 -2.22
CA ASN A 52 -4.18 -14.89 -1.83
C ASN A 52 -4.73 -13.49 -2.12
N ALA A 53 -3.97 -12.45 -1.78
CA ALA A 53 -4.33 -11.07 -2.09
C ALA A 53 -4.49 -10.87 -3.60
N ARG A 54 -3.55 -11.40 -4.40
CA ARG A 54 -3.62 -11.35 -5.86
C ARG A 54 -4.82 -12.13 -6.42
N ARG A 55 -5.09 -13.32 -5.89
CA ARG A 55 -6.24 -14.12 -6.30
C ARG A 55 -7.54 -13.36 -6.03
N LEU A 56 -7.73 -12.88 -4.80
CA LEU A 56 -8.92 -12.10 -4.40
C LEU A 56 -9.09 -10.86 -5.26
N ALA A 57 -8.03 -10.08 -5.47
CA ALA A 57 -8.09 -8.90 -6.34
C ALA A 57 -8.53 -9.23 -7.78
N THR A 58 -8.28 -10.44 -8.27
CA THR A 58 -8.67 -10.88 -9.62
C THR A 58 -10.06 -11.51 -9.66
N THR A 59 -10.41 -12.34 -8.66
CA THR A 59 -11.64 -13.14 -8.67
C THR A 59 -12.82 -12.44 -7.99
N ASP A 60 -12.57 -11.64 -6.95
CA ASP A 60 -13.59 -10.92 -6.20
C ASP A 60 -13.01 -9.61 -5.61
N PRO A 61 -12.99 -8.52 -6.40
CA PRO A 61 -12.44 -7.24 -5.97
C PRO A 61 -13.17 -6.63 -4.76
N ALA A 62 -14.47 -6.87 -4.60
CA ALA A 62 -15.24 -6.36 -3.47
C ALA A 62 -14.76 -7.00 -2.16
N LEU A 63 -14.54 -8.32 -2.17
CA LEU A 63 -13.99 -9.03 -1.02
C LEU A 63 -12.53 -8.63 -0.72
N PHE A 64 -11.74 -8.32 -1.75
CA PHE A 64 -10.37 -7.82 -1.59
C PHE A 64 -10.32 -6.45 -0.87
N LEU A 65 -11.28 -5.56 -1.17
CA LEU A 65 -11.35 -4.22 -0.58
C LEU A 65 -12.08 -4.19 0.77
N LYS A 66 -12.90 -5.18 1.09
CA LYS A 66 -13.62 -5.30 2.38
C LYS A 66 -12.73 -5.08 3.61
N PRO A 67 -11.55 -5.72 3.76
CA PRO A 67 -10.66 -5.45 4.89
C PRO A 67 -10.08 -4.02 4.92
N MET A 68 -10.22 -3.23 3.85
CA MET A 68 -9.74 -1.85 3.83
C MET A 68 -10.80 -0.87 4.35
N ASP A 69 -11.99 -1.34 4.75
CA ASP A 69 -13.13 -0.54 5.22
C ASP A 69 -13.41 0.69 4.33
N ILE A 70 -13.19 0.51 3.02
CA ILE A 70 -13.49 1.53 2.02
C ILE A 70 -14.99 1.52 1.84
N HIS A 71 -15.66 2.44 2.52
CA HIS A 71 -17.04 2.78 2.20
C HIS A 71 -17.04 3.45 0.83
N CYS A 72 -17.35 2.66 -0.21
CA CYS A 72 -17.73 3.15 -1.52
C CYS A 72 -19.14 3.75 -1.45
#